data_AF-A0AA97JV05-F1
#
_entry.id   AF-A0AA97JV05-F1
#
_cell.length_a   1.000
_cell.length_b   1.000
_cell.length_c   1.000
_cell.angle_alpha   90.00
_cell.angle_beta   90.00
_cell.angle_gamma   90.00
#
_symmetry.space_group_name_H-M   'P 1'
#
loop_
_entity.id
_entity.type
_entity.pdbx_description
1 polymer ?
#
loop_
_entity_poly.entity_id
_entity_poly.type
_entity_poly.pdbx_seq_one_letter_code
_entity_poly.pdbx_strand_id
1 'polypeptide(L)'
;MGLSDKKELESQSRDPEEEEKEEEPVDPLTTIREHCKQTENCVKFCEILERCDARVSSRSHTEERCTEELFDFLHARDHCVAHKLFSVEVTPSLLRP
;
A
#
# COMPACT_ATOMS: atom_id res chain seq x y z
N MET A 1 -1.32 22.55 -48.76
CA MET A 1 -1.10 21.20 -48.21
C MET A 1 -0.43 21.40 -46.85
N GLY A 2 -1.00 21.10 -45.67
CA GLY A 2 -2.20 20.32 -45.36
C GLY A 2 -3.03 20.89 -44.20
N LEU A 3 -4.35 20.84 -44.41
CA LEU A 3 -5.40 20.31 -43.54
C LEU A 3 -5.47 20.82 -42.08
N SER A 4 -6.06 22.01 -41.97
CA SER A 4 -7.25 22.38 -41.18
C SER A 4 -7.97 21.31 -40.33
N ASP A 5 -8.33 21.75 -39.13
CA ASP A 5 -9.65 21.64 -38.48
C ASP A 5 -10.38 20.28 -38.45
N LYS A 6 -10.48 19.69 -37.26
CA LYS A 6 -11.66 18.89 -36.88
C LYS A 6 -11.93 18.96 -35.38
N LYS A 7 -12.42 20.13 -34.96
CA LYS A 7 -13.32 20.23 -33.80
C LYS A 7 -14.71 19.76 -34.26
N GLU A 8 -15.44 19.15 -33.35
CA GLU A 8 -16.83 18.70 -33.47
C GLU A 8 -17.07 17.36 -34.18
N LEU A 9 -17.33 16.32 -33.37
CA LEU A 9 -18.58 15.55 -33.47
C LEU A 9 -18.76 14.75 -32.18
N GLU A 10 -19.50 15.31 -31.23
CA GLU A 10 -20.30 14.50 -30.32
C GLU A 10 -21.46 13.90 -31.13
N SER A 11 -21.64 12.58 -31.06
CA SER A 11 -22.94 11.97 -31.35
C SER A 11 -23.14 10.73 -30.49
N GLN A 12 -24.04 10.92 -29.53
CA GLN A 12 -24.66 10.00 -28.59
C GLN A 12 -24.90 8.57 -29.10
N SER A 13 -24.54 7.57 -28.28
CA SER A 13 -25.44 6.54 -27.76
C SER A 13 -24.61 5.46 -27.06
N ARG A 14 -24.63 5.44 -25.73
CA ARG A 14 -24.38 4.23 -24.97
C ARG A 14 -25.29 4.26 -23.76
N ASP A 15 -26.12 3.22 -23.65
CA ASP A 15 -27.03 2.94 -22.55
C ASP A 15 -26.45 3.34 -21.19
N PRO A 16 -27.28 3.80 -20.23
CA PRO A 16 -26.93 3.67 -18.83
C PRO A 16 -27.06 2.18 -18.49
N GLU A 17 -26.11 1.36 -18.94
CA GLU A 17 -25.86 0.08 -18.30
C GLU A 17 -25.61 0.40 -16.82
N GLU A 18 -26.45 -0.16 -15.95
CA GLU A 18 -26.18 -0.21 -14.53
C GLU A 18 -24.75 -0.75 -14.38
N GLU A 19 -23.79 0.14 -14.07
CA GLU A 19 -22.53 -0.28 -13.49
C GLU A 19 -22.89 -0.88 -12.14
N GLU A 20 -23.19 -2.19 -12.13
CA GLU A 20 -23.05 -3.02 -10.94
C GLU A 20 -21.63 -2.76 -10.44
N LYS A 21 -21.54 -1.92 -9.42
CA LYS A 21 -20.29 -1.57 -8.78
C LYS A 21 -19.78 -2.84 -8.11
N GLU A 22 -19.00 -3.64 -8.84
CA GLU A 22 -18.32 -4.81 -8.30
C GLU A 22 -17.58 -4.37 -7.04
N GLU A 23 -17.98 -4.90 -5.88
CA GLU A 23 -17.26 -4.64 -4.64
C GLU A 23 -15.88 -5.29 -4.75
N GLU A 24 -14.83 -4.45 -4.86
CA GLU A 24 -13.46 -4.93 -4.95
C GLU A 24 -13.11 -5.74 -3.69
N PRO A 25 -12.68 -7.00 -3.82
CA PRO A 25 -12.34 -7.83 -2.66
C PRO A 25 -11.18 -7.20 -1.89
N VAL A 26 -11.35 -7.00 -0.58
CA VAL A 26 -10.33 -6.42 0.29
C VAL A 26 -9.24 -7.45 0.56
N ASP A 27 -7.97 -7.12 0.24
CA ASP A 27 -6.81 -7.97 0.56
C ASP A 27 -6.68 -8.14 2.10
N PRO A 28 -6.76 -9.38 2.63
CA PRO A 28 -6.56 -9.61 4.06
C PRO A 28 -5.21 -9.11 4.58
N LEU A 29 -4.17 -9.08 3.74
CA LEU A 29 -2.85 -8.60 4.11
C LEU A 29 -2.84 -7.09 4.40
N THR A 30 -3.57 -6.29 3.63
CA THR A 30 -3.63 -4.83 3.86
C THR A 30 -4.32 -4.53 5.19
N THR A 31 -5.45 -5.19 5.46
CA THR A 31 -6.19 -5.08 6.73
C THR A 31 -5.30 -5.45 7.93
N ILE A 32 -4.57 -6.57 7.84
CA ILE A 32 -3.68 -7.02 8.92
C ILE A 32 -2.51 -6.07 9.11
N ARG A 33 -1.92 -5.55 8.03
CA ARG A 33 -0.84 -4.57 8.10
C ARG A 33 -1.29 -3.29 8.79
N GLU A 34 -2.48 -2.78 8.47
CA GLU A 34 -3.05 -1.59 9.12
C GLU A 34 -3.24 -1.79 10.61
N HIS A 35 -3.78 -2.94 11.01
CA HIS A 35 -3.93 -3.28 12.42
C HIS A 35 -2.57 -3.46 13.13
N CYS A 36 -1.59 -4.11 12.49
CA CYS A 36 -0.25 -4.28 13.07
C CYS A 36 0.52 -2.96 13.22
N LYS A 37 0.31 -1.99 12.33
CA LYS A 37 0.90 -0.65 12.44
C LYS A 37 0.50 0.08 13.74
N GLN A 38 -0.66 -0.24 14.32
CA GLN A 38 -1.17 0.39 15.53
C GLN A 38 -0.58 -0.18 16.83
N THR A 39 0.27 -1.22 16.74
CA THR A 39 0.97 -1.75 17.93
C THR A 39 2.01 -0.76 18.43
N GLU A 40 2.21 -0.69 19.75
CA GLU A 40 3.11 0.29 20.39
C GLU A 40 4.52 0.33 19.76
N ASN A 41 5.12 -0.85 19.54
CA ASN A 41 6.44 -0.94 18.90
C ASN A 41 6.42 -0.41 17.46
N CYS A 42 5.39 -0.74 16.66
CA CYS A 42 5.28 -0.25 15.29
C CYS A 42 5.07 1.27 15.24
N VAL A 43 4.24 1.82 16.13
CA VAL A 43 4.02 3.27 16.24
C VAL A 43 5.34 3.98 16.56
N LYS A 44 6.08 3.49 17.56
CA LYS A 44 7.39 4.06 17.93
C LYS A 44 8.38 4.06 16.77
N PHE A 45 8.52 2.94 16.06
CA PHE A 45 9.43 2.87 14.91
C PHE A 45 8.93 3.68 13.70
N CYS A 46 7.62 3.81 13.52
CA CYS A 46 7.03 4.69 12.51
C CYS A 46 7.38 6.17 12.79
N GLU A 47 7.23 6.63 14.04
CA GLU A 47 7.61 8.00 14.43
C GLU A 47 9.10 8.30 14.21
N ILE A 48 9.96 7.31 14.45
CA ILE A 48 11.41 7.43 14.22
C ILE A 48 11.70 7.53 12.71
N LEU A 49 11.06 6.68 11.90
CA LEU A 49 11.16 6.73 10.44
C LEU A 49 10.68 8.08 9.89
N GLU A 50 9.51 8.55 10.32
CA GLU A 50 8.97 9.86 9.89
C GLU A 50 9.88 11.02 10.28
N ARG A 51 10.53 10.94 11.45
CA ARG A 51 11.53 11.94 11.86
C ARG A 51 12.77 11.91 10.97
N CYS A 52 13.22 10.73 10.54
CA CYS A 52 14.30 10.63 9.56
C CYS A 52 13.87 11.19 8.21
N ASP A 53 12.68 10.83 7.72
CA ASP A 53 12.15 11.31 6.44
C ASP A 53 12.01 12.84 6.42
N ALA A 54 11.53 13.45 7.51
CA ALA A 54 11.47 14.90 7.66
C ALA A 54 12.86 15.54 7.62
N ARG A 55 13.87 14.91 8.23
CA ARG A 55 15.26 15.39 8.22
C ARG A 55 15.88 15.30 6.83
N VAL A 56 15.74 14.16 6.15
CA VAL A 56 16.29 13.94 4.80
C VAL A 56 15.59 14.84 3.78
N SER A 57 14.27 14.95 3.82
CA SER A 57 13.49 15.82 2.91
C SER A 57 13.78 17.32 3.12
N SER A 58 14.18 17.74 4.33
CA SER A 58 14.57 19.13 4.60
C SER A 58 15.92 19.54 4.01
N ARG A 59 16.75 18.58 3.59
CA ARG A 59 18.11 18.82 3.08
C ARG A 59 18.13 18.83 1.56
N SER A 60 18.68 19.88 0.96
CA SER A 60 18.84 19.97 -0.49
C SER A 60 19.88 18.99 -1.04
N HIS A 61 20.91 18.68 -0.26
CA HIS A 61 21.95 17.71 -0.60
C HIS A 61 22.33 16.92 0.65
N THR A 62 22.06 15.63 0.65
CA THR A 62 22.48 14.71 1.72
C THR A 62 22.69 13.30 1.16
N GLU A 63 23.65 12.58 1.72
CA GLU A 63 23.86 11.14 1.46
C GLU A 63 23.12 10.26 2.47
N GLU A 64 22.49 10.88 3.47
CA GLU A 64 21.70 10.21 4.50
C GLU A 64 20.50 9.46 3.89
N ARG A 65 20.24 8.25 4.38
CA ARG A 65 19.10 7.41 4.01
C ARG A 65 18.42 6.88 5.25
N CYS A 66 17.10 6.80 5.22
CA CYS A 66 16.28 6.27 6.32
C CYS A 66 16.09 4.74 6.26
N THR A 67 17.05 4.01 5.67
CA THR A 67 16.93 2.57 5.44
C THR A 67 17.01 1.76 6.74
N GLU A 68 17.74 2.25 7.73
CA GLU A 68 17.82 1.61 9.05
C GLU A 68 16.47 1.69 9.76
N GLU A 69 15.90 2.90 9.88
CA GLU A 69 14.59 3.13 10.48
C GLU A 69 13.47 2.38 9.74
N LEU A 70 13.58 2.28 8.42
CA LEU A 70 12.65 1.50 7.61
C LEU A 70 12.74 0.01 7.97
N PHE A 71 13.94 -0.55 8.11
CA PHE A 71 14.09 -1.96 8.47
C PHE A 71 13.61 -2.25 9.89
N ASP A 72 13.81 -1.34 10.84
CA ASP A 72 13.29 -1.47 12.20
C ASP A 72 11.76 -1.50 12.22
N PHE A 73 11.13 -0.57 11.50
CA PHE A 73 9.67 -0.53 11.36
C PHE A 73 9.13 -1.78 10.68
N LEU A 74 9.76 -2.22 9.58
CA LEU A 74 9.37 -3.43 8.86
C LEU A 74 9.51 -4.67 9.76
N HIS A 75 10.60 -4.78 10.50
CA HIS A 75 10.82 -5.90 11.42
C HIS A 75 9.72 -5.99 12.48
N ALA A 76 9.39 -4.87 13.13
CA ALA A 76 8.32 -4.82 14.13
C ALA A 76 6.94 -5.17 13.54
N ARG A 77 6.62 -4.61 12.37
CA ARG A 77 5.34 -4.85 11.70
C ARG A 77 5.21 -6.30 11.24
N ASP A 78 6.24 -6.81 10.56
CA ASP A 78 6.20 -8.12 9.94
C ASP A 78 6.23 -9.24 10.98
N HIS A 79 6.85 -9.00 12.15
CA HIS A 79 6.69 -9.88 13.31
C HIS A 79 5.21 -10.03 13.71
N CYS A 80 4.46 -8.92 13.80
CA CYS A 80 3.01 -8.96 14.07
C CYS A 80 2.22 -9.61 12.93
N VAL A 81 2.51 -9.27 11.67
CA VAL A 81 1.79 -9.78 10.49
C VAL A 81 1.94 -11.29 10.36
N ALA A 82 3.15 -11.83 10.57
CA ALA A 82 3.42 -13.27 10.46
C ALA A 82 2.55 -14.10 11.41
N HIS A 83 2.26 -13.57 12.60
CA HIS A 83 1.40 -14.24 13.59
C HIS A 83 -0.10 -14.18 13.26
N LYS A 84 -0.53 -13.35 12.30
CA LYS A 84 -1.95 -13.14 11.99
C LYS A 84 -2.34 -13.61 10.59
N LEU A 85 -1.47 -13.38 9.60
CA LEU A 85 -1.77 -13.64 8.18
C LEU A 85 -1.97 -15.13 7.90
N PHE A 86 -1.09 -15.97 8.44
CA PHE A 86 -1.14 -17.41 8.19
C PHE A 86 -2.05 -18.18 9.16
N SER A 87 -2.63 -17.50 10.14
CA SER A 87 -3.62 -18.10 11.03
C SER A 87 -4.96 -18.38 10.33
N VAL A 88 -5.22 -17.74 9.18
CA VAL A 88 -6.50 -17.83 8.48
C VAL A 88 -6.54 -18.98 7.46
N GLU A 89 -5.40 -19.38 6.86
CA GLU A 89 -5.42 -20.29 5.70
C GLU A 89 -4.34 -21.40 5.63
N VAL A 90 -3.53 -21.63 6.66
CA VAL A 90 -2.69 -22.84 6.66
C VAL A 90 -3.54 -24.03 7.10
N THR A 91 -4.41 -24.49 6.21
CA THR A 91 -4.94 -25.85 6.30
C THR A 91 -3.77 -26.83 6.16
N PRO A 92 -3.71 -27.90 6.97
CA PRO A 92 -2.66 -28.93 6.88
C PRO A 92 -2.53 -29.58 5.49
N SER A 93 -3.51 -29.38 4.61
CA SER A 93 -3.56 -29.89 3.24
C SER A 93 -2.59 -29.23 2.25
N LEU A 94 -2.10 -28.01 2.52
CA LEU A 94 -1.15 -27.31 1.62
C LEU A 94 0.32 -27.52 2.01
N LEU A 95 0.59 -28.12 3.17
CA LEU A 95 1.93 -28.54 3.58
C LEU A 95 2.17 -30.00 3.18
N ARG A 96 2.16 -30.28 1.87
CA ARG A 96 2.69 -31.56 1.35
C ARG A 96 4.18 -31.36 1.05
N PRO A 97 5.08 -32.28 1.47
CA PRO A 97 6.52 -32.18 1.20
C PRO A 97 6.85 -32.04 -0.29
#